data_AF-H3D5Z8-F1
#
_entry.id   AF-H3D5Z8-F1
#
_cell.length_a   1.000
_cell.length_b   1.000
_cell.length_c   1.000
_cell.angle_alpha   90.00
_cell.angle_beta   90.00
_cell.angle_gamma   90.00
#
_symmetry.space_group_name_H-M   'P 1'
#
loop_
_entity.id
_entity.type
_entity.pdbx_description
1 polymer ?
#
loop_
_entity_poly.entity_id
_entity_poly.type
_entity_poly.pdbx_seq_one_letter_code
_entity_poly.pdbx_strand_id
1 'polypeptide(L)'
;RLTEERDEAERQLKHIRSVSQMVIEEVSVLQTQLEIEKSCRENAEALATKLNRENRKLKYLSLSSRPCLDELLPSISDCIALDAEADADMADGSPDNFAQYQHQVKELRDTINTLLEEKKNFVCQIQDQQRQTEELRSRLQEERSQLEEIRETVDQQSKTIKRFNRVSTMAAQEYDGMKEQLDLEQSLRVKAETFAHEMLVKQKEANRQSTILLQNAEPSVQLLKALEDVSSISRTLEEERLQHQQKVQSLELQLQQKGSEQQLEALQRQLELLEVEKKEVEARLETAEKKNEELEGRGHLSQFGSYRMRPRNTSPRQPSPSAPSPAWVARCNPLSSLIAIMRKSSKGSKTSAKAEPPPASEGVDDVKVKAVNEMMERIKLGVVLRPVKSQESKPPPKCEEKHQESAMEELRGILETVKRSPSRGSQESCPSPPGKKDSELEVILRRRR
;
A
#
# COMPACT_ATOMS: atom_id res chain seq x y z
N ARG A 1 -11.40 22.88 51.07
CA ARG A 1 -12.62 22.69 50.27
C ARG A 1 -12.34 21.82 49.04
N LEU A 2 -11.80 22.34 47.93
CA LEU A 2 -11.57 21.51 46.72
C LEU A 2 -10.62 20.32 46.93
N THR A 3 -9.59 20.47 47.76
CA THR A 3 -8.66 19.37 48.09
C THR A 3 -9.31 18.30 48.98
N GLU A 4 -10.11 18.72 49.95
CA GLU A 4 -10.86 17.82 50.84
C GLU A 4 -11.93 17.05 50.07
N GLU A 5 -12.66 17.72 49.17
CA GLU A 5 -13.65 17.10 48.28
C GLU A 5 -13.01 16.09 47.32
N ARG A 6 -11.81 16.40 46.78
CA ARG A 6 -11.02 15.46 45.98
C ARG A 6 -10.63 14.23 46.81
N ASP A 7 -10.12 14.43 48.02
CA ASP A 7 -9.66 13.35 48.89
C ASP A 7 -10.83 12.47 49.38
N GLU A 8 -12.01 13.06 49.59
CA GLU A 8 -13.26 12.37 49.86
C GLU A 8 -13.68 11.48 48.67
N ALA A 9 -13.66 12.05 47.45
CA ALA A 9 -13.97 11.31 46.23
C ALA A 9 -12.97 10.18 45.97
N GLU A 10 -11.68 10.39 46.26
CA GLU A 10 -10.66 9.35 46.12
C GLU A 10 -10.86 8.21 47.11
N ARG A 11 -11.25 8.50 48.36
CA ARG A 11 -11.62 7.49 49.36
C ARG A 11 -12.85 6.69 48.93
N GLN A 12 -13.89 7.37 48.42
CA GLN A 12 -15.08 6.71 47.90
C GLN A 12 -14.77 5.80 46.70
N LEU A 13 -13.94 6.27 45.76
CA LEU A 13 -13.49 5.46 44.62
C LEU A 13 -12.68 4.24 45.07
N LYS A 14 -11.80 4.37 46.06
CA LYS A 14 -11.06 3.23 46.63
C LYS A 14 -12.00 2.21 47.27
N HIS A 15 -12.99 2.68 48.02
CA HIS A 15 -13.99 1.81 48.64
C HIS A 15 -14.83 1.07 47.59
N ILE A 16 -15.35 1.79 46.59
CA ILE A 16 -16.12 1.20 45.48
C ILE A 16 -15.27 0.16 44.75
N ARG A 17 -14.01 0.47 44.41
CA ARG A 17 -13.09 -0.49 43.78
C ARG A 17 -12.89 -1.75 44.62
N SER A 18 -12.71 -1.61 45.93
CA SER A 18 -12.56 -2.76 46.83
C SER A 18 -13.81 -3.62 46.87
N VAL A 19 -15.00 -3.02 46.94
CA VAL A 19 -16.27 -3.75 46.94
C VAL A 19 -16.50 -4.43 45.59
N SER A 20 -16.25 -3.74 44.47
CA SER A 20 -16.33 -4.33 43.14
C SER A 20 -15.39 -5.51 42.98
N GLN A 21 -14.16 -5.42 43.49
CA GLN A 21 -13.19 -6.51 43.44
C GLN A 21 -13.69 -7.74 44.22
N MET A 22 -14.22 -7.55 45.44
CA MET A 22 -14.80 -8.65 46.22
C MET A 22 -15.98 -9.31 45.51
N VAL A 23 -16.86 -8.53 44.89
CA VAL A 23 -18.00 -9.07 44.11
C VAL A 23 -17.51 -9.86 42.90
N ILE A 24 -16.47 -9.38 42.20
CA ILE A 24 -15.88 -10.12 41.06
C ILE A 24 -15.31 -11.45 41.54
N GLU A 25 -14.62 -11.47 42.68
CA GLU A 25 -14.08 -12.69 43.27
C GLU A 25 -15.18 -13.67 43.68
N GLU A 26 -16.23 -13.22 44.38
CA GLU A 26 -17.37 -14.07 44.75
C GLU A 26 -18.08 -14.65 43.52
N VAL A 27 -18.31 -13.84 42.49
CA VAL A 27 -18.91 -14.29 41.23
C VAL A 27 -18.01 -15.32 40.55
N SER A 28 -16.69 -15.13 40.56
CA SER A 28 -15.75 -16.10 40.00
C SER A 28 -15.79 -17.43 40.75
N VAL A 29 -15.86 -17.41 42.08
CA VAL A 29 -16.00 -18.61 42.90
C VAL A 29 -17.32 -19.32 42.61
N LEU A 30 -18.43 -18.59 42.55
CA LEU A 30 -19.73 -19.17 42.21
C LEU A 30 -19.75 -19.77 40.80
N GLN A 31 -19.09 -19.15 39.82
CA GLN A 31 -18.94 -19.70 38.47
C GLN A 31 -18.18 -21.02 38.49
N THR A 32 -17.04 -21.09 39.20
CA THR A 32 -16.28 -22.35 39.33
C THR A 32 -17.10 -23.43 40.02
N GLN A 33 -17.84 -23.10 41.09
CA GLN A 33 -18.71 -24.05 41.79
C GLN A 33 -19.82 -24.58 40.90
N LEU A 34 -20.45 -23.70 40.11
CA LEU A 34 -21.48 -24.09 39.15
C LEU A 34 -20.92 -25.01 38.05
N GLU A 35 -19.70 -24.77 37.59
CA GLU A 35 -19.05 -25.61 36.58
C GLU A 35 -18.73 -27.00 37.13
N ILE A 36 -18.24 -27.08 38.38
CA ILE A 36 -18.04 -28.35 39.09
C ILE A 36 -19.37 -29.09 39.25
N GLU A 37 -20.44 -28.41 39.70
CA GLU A 37 -21.76 -29.03 39.89
C GLU A 37 -22.33 -29.57 38.57
N LYS A 38 -22.19 -28.81 37.48
CA LYS A 38 -22.58 -29.27 36.13
C LYS A 38 -21.83 -30.54 35.73
N SER A 39 -20.51 -30.55 35.90
CA SER A 39 -19.69 -31.74 35.60
C SER A 39 -20.08 -32.95 36.45
N CYS A 40 -20.33 -32.74 37.75
CA CYS A 40 -20.79 -33.80 38.64
C CYS A 40 -22.15 -34.37 38.19
N ARG A 41 -23.11 -33.51 37.82
CA ARG A 41 -24.42 -33.93 37.32
C ARG A 41 -24.31 -34.72 36.02
N GLU A 42 -23.53 -34.23 35.07
CA GLU A 42 -23.30 -34.90 33.79
C GLU A 42 -22.64 -36.28 33.97
N ASN A 43 -21.65 -36.37 34.85
CA ASN A 43 -21.01 -37.64 35.20
C ASN A 43 -21.99 -38.63 35.86
N ALA A 44 -22.86 -38.16 36.76
CA ALA A 44 -23.89 -38.97 37.39
C ALA A 44 -24.92 -39.49 36.37
N GLU A 45 -25.35 -38.65 35.43
CA GLU A 45 -26.26 -39.03 34.35
C GLU A 45 -25.63 -40.06 33.39
N ALA A 46 -24.35 -39.87 33.05
CA ALA A 46 -23.60 -40.84 32.26
C ALA A 46 -23.51 -42.21 32.97
N LEU A 47 -23.24 -42.22 34.27
CA LEU A 47 -23.23 -43.45 35.09
C LEU A 47 -24.62 -44.11 35.16
N ALA A 48 -25.68 -43.32 35.39
CA ALA A 48 -27.04 -43.82 35.44
C ALA A 48 -27.49 -44.44 34.10
N THR A 49 -27.16 -43.81 32.97
CA THR A 49 -27.46 -44.36 31.64
C THR A 49 -26.67 -45.63 31.36
N LYS A 50 -25.40 -45.71 31.80
CA LYS A 50 -24.58 -46.92 31.69
C LYS A 50 -25.17 -48.07 32.51
N LEU A 51 -25.50 -47.85 33.79
CA LEU A 51 -26.16 -48.84 34.64
C LEU A 51 -27.49 -49.30 34.06
N ASN A 52 -28.30 -48.39 33.51
CA ASN A 52 -29.56 -48.77 32.87
C ASN A 52 -29.35 -49.65 31.63
N ARG A 53 -28.32 -49.38 30.82
CA ARG A 53 -27.96 -50.25 29.67
C ARG A 53 -27.50 -51.62 30.13
N GLU A 54 -26.64 -51.68 31.15
CA GLU A 54 -26.16 -52.93 31.73
C GLU A 54 -27.30 -53.73 32.36
N ASN A 55 -28.20 -53.09 33.10
CA ASN A 55 -29.35 -53.75 33.71
C ASN A 55 -30.33 -54.27 32.66
N ARG A 56 -30.56 -53.51 31.56
CA ARG A 56 -31.32 -54.02 30.40
C ARG A 56 -30.66 -55.24 29.76
N LYS A 57 -29.34 -55.21 29.60
CA LYS A 57 -28.57 -56.34 29.06
C LYS A 57 -28.68 -57.58 29.97
N LEU A 58 -28.53 -57.40 31.28
CA LEU A 58 -28.68 -58.48 32.26
C LEU A 58 -30.11 -59.02 32.30
N LYS A 59 -31.12 -58.14 32.27
CA LYS A 59 -32.54 -58.54 32.19
C LYS A 59 -32.82 -59.33 30.93
N TYR A 60 -32.28 -58.90 29.78
CA TYR A 60 -32.38 -59.63 28.52
C TYR A 60 -31.72 -61.01 28.61
N LEU A 61 -30.47 -61.08 29.09
CA LEU A 61 -29.75 -62.34 29.29
C LEU A 61 -30.51 -63.29 30.22
N SER A 62 -31.00 -62.78 31.35
CA SER A 62 -31.78 -63.56 32.33
C SER A 62 -33.11 -64.04 31.75
N LEU A 63 -33.81 -63.23 30.96
CA LEU A 63 -35.02 -63.65 30.27
C LEU A 63 -34.75 -64.64 29.15
N SER A 64 -33.64 -64.51 28.42
CA SER A 64 -33.27 -65.46 27.36
C SER A 64 -32.78 -66.80 27.90
N SER A 65 -32.17 -66.82 29.10
CA SER A 65 -31.73 -68.06 29.75
C SER A 65 -32.87 -68.79 30.48
N ARG A 66 -34.00 -68.12 30.71
CA ARG A 66 -35.13 -68.65 31.49
C ARG A 66 -35.91 -69.77 30.78
N PRO A 67 -36.20 -69.69 29.46
CA PRO A 67 -36.75 -70.82 28.70
C PRO A 67 -35.84 -72.04 28.73
N CYS A 68 -34.52 -71.83 28.64
CA CYS A 68 -33.54 -72.91 28.71
C CYS A 68 -33.45 -73.54 30.12
N LEU A 69 -33.71 -72.78 31.19
CA LEU A 69 -33.77 -73.28 32.57
C LEU A 69 -35.09 -73.98 32.91
N ASP A 70 -36.24 -73.50 32.40
CA ASP A 70 -37.55 -74.16 32.56
C ASP A 70 -37.61 -75.49 31.81
N GLU A 71 -36.82 -75.66 30.74
CA GLU A 71 -36.75 -76.90 29.95
C GLU A 71 -35.65 -77.86 30.44
N LEU A 72 -34.60 -77.38 31.14
CA LEU A 72 -33.56 -78.21 31.75
C LEU A 72 -33.88 -78.71 33.17
N LEU A 73 -34.89 -78.15 33.83
CA LEU A 73 -35.37 -78.61 35.13
C LEU A 73 -36.71 -79.30 34.94
N PRO A 74 -36.74 -80.64 34.74
CA PRO A 74 -37.87 -81.42 35.20
C PRO A 74 -38.16 -81.02 36.64
N SER A 75 -39.44 -80.86 36.99
CA SER A 75 -39.86 -80.79 38.39
C SER A 75 -39.08 -81.84 39.18
N ILE A 76 -38.43 -81.46 40.27
CA ILE A 76 -37.55 -82.33 41.08
C ILE A 76 -38.28 -83.63 41.53
N SER A 77 -39.61 -83.68 41.40
CA SER A 77 -40.42 -84.89 41.58
C SER A 77 -40.26 -85.99 40.52
N ASP A 78 -39.88 -85.68 39.27
CA ASP A 78 -39.93 -86.67 38.17
C ASP A 78 -38.60 -87.41 37.94
N CYS A 79 -37.49 -86.92 38.49
CA CYS A 79 -36.19 -87.60 38.39
C CYS A 79 -35.95 -88.69 39.45
N ILE A 80 -36.87 -88.87 40.41
CA ILE A 80 -36.75 -89.87 41.50
C ILE A 80 -37.58 -91.14 41.20
N ALA A 81 -38.46 -91.13 40.19
CA ALA A 81 -39.45 -92.19 39.98
C ALA A 81 -39.08 -93.26 38.93
N LEU A 82 -37.88 -93.25 38.33
CA LEU A 82 -37.52 -94.18 37.24
C LEU A 82 -36.39 -95.18 37.55
N ASP A 83 -35.97 -95.31 38.80
CA ASP A 83 -34.94 -96.29 39.22
C ASP A 83 -35.47 -97.37 40.20
N ALA A 84 -36.78 -97.65 40.15
CA ALA A 84 -37.37 -98.76 40.90
C ALA A 84 -38.09 -99.73 39.96
N GLU A 85 -37.51 -100.93 39.86
CA GLU A 85 -38.08 -102.17 39.33
C GLU A 85 -38.07 -102.39 37.81
N ALA A 86 -37.01 -103.01 37.32
CA ALA A 86 -37.09 -104.15 36.41
C ALA A 86 -35.76 -104.94 36.39
N ASP A 87 -35.46 -105.63 37.49
CA ASP A 87 -34.63 -106.83 37.47
C ASP A 87 -35.49 -108.04 37.05
N ALA A 88 -34.87 -109.03 36.39
CA ALA A 88 -35.40 -110.26 35.75
C ALA A 88 -35.63 -110.08 34.22
N ASP A 89 -35.01 -110.84 33.32
CA ASP A 89 -34.63 -112.24 33.39
C ASP A 89 -33.54 -112.56 32.36
N MET A 90 -32.63 -113.47 32.70
CA MET A 90 -31.65 -114.04 31.78
C MET A 90 -32.24 -115.28 31.12
N ALA A 91 -32.12 -115.34 29.80
CA ALA A 91 -32.22 -116.52 28.93
C ALA A 91 -33.63 -117.07 28.60
N ASP A 92 -34.15 -116.66 27.44
CA ASP A 92 -34.80 -117.59 26.52
C ASP A 92 -34.55 -117.18 25.06
N GLY A 93 -34.03 -118.12 24.26
CA GLY A 93 -33.67 -117.93 22.86
C GLY A 93 -34.89 -117.98 21.95
N SER A 94 -35.79 -117.01 22.10
CA SER A 94 -36.96 -116.82 21.23
C SER A 94 -36.61 -115.97 20.00
N PRO A 95 -37.14 -116.28 18.78
CA PRO A 95 -36.96 -115.49 17.57
C PRO A 95 -37.45 -114.02 17.67
N ASP A 96 -38.17 -113.66 18.73
CA ASP A 96 -38.64 -112.29 19.00
C ASP A 96 -37.52 -111.31 19.39
N ASN A 97 -36.49 -111.77 20.12
CA ASN A 97 -35.39 -110.90 20.57
C ASN A 97 -34.59 -110.34 19.38
N PHE A 98 -34.39 -111.13 18.31
CA PHE A 98 -33.67 -110.70 17.11
C PHE A 98 -34.44 -109.65 16.31
N ALA A 99 -35.77 -109.80 16.19
CA ALA A 99 -36.63 -108.79 15.57
C ALA A 99 -36.60 -107.47 16.36
N GLN A 100 -36.59 -107.55 17.69
CA GLN A 100 -36.48 -106.39 18.57
C GLN A 100 -35.14 -105.65 18.37
N TYR A 101 -34.01 -106.36 18.31
CA TYR A 101 -32.71 -105.73 18.00
C TYR A 101 -32.67 -105.13 16.58
N GLN A 102 -33.29 -105.76 15.59
CA GLN A 102 -33.39 -105.17 14.24
C GLN A 102 -34.22 -103.89 14.22
N HIS A 103 -35.34 -103.86 14.95
CA HIS A 103 -36.16 -102.65 15.11
C HIS A 103 -35.37 -101.54 15.81
N GLN A 104 -34.67 -101.86 16.90
CA GLN A 104 -33.83 -100.90 17.63
C GLN A 104 -32.71 -100.31 16.74
N VAL A 105 -32.03 -101.15 15.95
CA VAL A 105 -31.00 -100.69 15.01
C VAL A 105 -31.59 -99.77 13.93
N LYS A 106 -32.82 -100.04 13.48
CA LYS A 106 -33.52 -99.19 12.51
C LYS A 106 -33.89 -97.83 13.13
N GLU A 107 -34.45 -97.81 14.33
CA GLU A 107 -34.77 -96.56 15.05
C GLU A 107 -33.52 -95.73 15.34
N LEU A 108 -32.43 -96.37 15.76
CA LEU A 108 -31.14 -95.70 15.94
C LEU A 108 -30.60 -95.15 14.63
N ARG A 109 -30.80 -95.86 13.51
CA ARG A 109 -30.39 -95.36 12.19
C ARG A 109 -31.22 -94.15 11.76
N ASP A 110 -32.53 -94.18 11.98
CA ASP A 110 -33.42 -93.08 11.63
C ASP A 110 -33.14 -91.85 12.50
N THR A 111 -32.91 -92.03 13.80
CA THR A 111 -32.48 -90.93 14.71
C THR A 111 -31.09 -90.38 14.35
N ILE A 112 -30.14 -91.21 13.94
CA ILE A 112 -28.85 -90.71 13.43
C ILE A 112 -29.06 -89.87 12.15
N ASN A 113 -29.95 -90.29 11.25
CA ASN A 113 -30.24 -89.55 10.03
C ASN A 113 -30.89 -88.19 10.33
N THR A 114 -31.87 -88.13 11.24
CA THR A 114 -32.49 -86.85 11.64
C THR A 114 -31.48 -85.91 12.30
N LEU A 115 -30.65 -86.42 13.21
CA LEU A 115 -29.58 -85.64 13.85
C LEU A 115 -28.56 -85.12 12.83
N LEU A 116 -28.24 -85.89 11.78
CA LEU A 116 -27.34 -85.45 10.70
C LEU A 116 -27.97 -84.34 9.84
N GLU A 117 -29.28 -84.40 9.59
CA GLU A 117 -30.00 -83.32 8.89
C GLU A 117 -30.09 -82.05 9.73
N GLU A 118 -30.41 -82.16 11.01
CA GLU A 118 -30.39 -81.05 11.96
C GLU A 118 -29.00 -80.42 12.05
N LYS A 119 -27.95 -81.23 12.16
CA LYS A 119 -26.56 -80.74 12.12
C LYS A 119 -26.27 -79.93 10.85
N LYS A 120 -26.69 -80.41 9.67
CA LYS A 120 -26.51 -79.67 8.41
C LYS A 120 -27.26 -78.34 8.45
N ASN A 121 -28.50 -78.34 8.95
CA ASN A 121 -29.31 -77.13 9.08
C ASN A 121 -28.66 -76.11 10.04
N PHE A 122 -28.17 -76.56 11.20
CA PHE A 122 -27.46 -75.69 12.14
C PHE A 122 -26.15 -75.14 11.55
N VAL A 123 -25.41 -75.93 10.78
CA VAL A 123 -24.20 -75.45 10.10
C VAL A 123 -24.53 -74.34 9.10
N CYS A 124 -25.59 -74.50 8.29
CA CYS A 124 -26.05 -73.43 7.38
C CYS A 124 -26.45 -72.17 8.16
N GLN A 125 -27.21 -72.30 9.24
CA GLN A 125 -27.60 -71.17 10.09
C GLN A 125 -26.40 -70.45 10.69
N ILE A 126 -25.39 -71.18 11.19
CA ILE A 126 -24.16 -70.60 11.72
C ILE A 126 -23.42 -69.82 10.64
N GLN A 127 -23.32 -70.35 9.41
CA GLN A 127 -22.67 -69.67 8.29
C GLN A 127 -23.42 -68.38 7.90
N ASP A 128 -24.75 -68.40 7.88
CA ASP A 128 -25.55 -67.21 7.58
C ASP A 128 -25.41 -66.16 8.70
N GLN A 129 -25.41 -66.57 9.97
CA GLN A 129 -25.17 -65.68 11.11
C GLN A 129 -23.74 -65.09 11.10
N GLN A 130 -22.74 -65.87 10.70
CA GLN A 130 -21.37 -65.39 10.50
C GLN A 130 -21.32 -64.32 9.42
N ARG A 131 -21.94 -64.56 8.26
CA ARG A 131 -22.04 -63.58 7.16
C ARG A 131 -22.72 -62.29 7.62
N GLN A 132 -23.85 -62.39 8.32
CA GLN A 132 -24.56 -61.23 8.86
C GLN A 132 -23.71 -60.45 9.87
N THR A 133 -22.94 -61.16 10.72
CA THR A 133 -22.05 -60.53 11.69
C THR A 133 -20.91 -59.77 10.98
N GLU A 134 -20.34 -60.32 9.92
CA GLU A 134 -19.30 -59.67 9.11
C GLU A 134 -19.85 -58.43 8.38
N GLU A 135 -21.04 -58.53 7.79
CA GLU A 135 -21.71 -57.39 7.14
C GLU A 135 -21.98 -56.25 8.13
N LEU A 136 -22.52 -56.57 9.31
CA LEU A 136 -22.75 -55.56 10.36
C LEU A 136 -21.44 -54.95 10.87
N ARG A 137 -20.36 -55.73 10.95
CA ARG A 137 -19.03 -55.21 11.30
C ARG A 137 -18.50 -54.25 10.25
N SER A 138 -18.64 -54.57 8.96
CA SER A 138 -18.24 -53.66 7.85
C SER A 138 -19.02 -52.35 7.93
N ARG A 139 -20.35 -52.42 8.07
CA ARG A 139 -21.19 -51.22 8.19
C ARG A 139 -20.81 -50.37 9.41
N LEU A 140 -20.55 -50.99 10.57
CA LEU A 140 -20.09 -50.26 11.75
C LEU A 140 -18.74 -49.58 11.51
N GLN A 141 -17.83 -50.22 10.77
CA GLN A 141 -16.53 -49.64 10.43
C GLN A 141 -16.67 -48.46 9.47
N GLU A 142 -17.55 -48.57 8.47
CA GLU A 142 -17.90 -47.48 7.56
C GLU A 142 -18.50 -46.29 8.32
N GLU A 143 -19.51 -46.53 9.17
CA GLU A 143 -20.11 -45.48 10.01
C GLU A 143 -19.07 -44.82 10.94
N ARG A 144 -18.14 -45.60 11.51
CA ARG A 144 -17.03 -45.04 12.31
C ARG A 144 -16.13 -44.12 11.49
N SER A 145 -15.81 -44.49 10.25
CA SER A 145 -15.01 -43.64 9.37
C SER A 145 -15.73 -42.35 8.98
N GLN A 146 -17.05 -42.43 8.71
CA GLN A 146 -17.88 -41.26 8.42
C GLN A 146 -18.00 -40.33 9.64
N LEU A 147 -18.11 -40.88 10.86
CA LEU A 147 -18.13 -40.09 12.09
C LEU A 147 -16.79 -39.37 12.31
N GLU A 148 -15.66 -39.99 12.00
CA GLU A 148 -14.36 -39.34 12.11
C GLU A 148 -14.22 -38.21 11.07
N GLU A 149 -14.65 -38.43 9.83
CA GLU A 149 -14.67 -37.38 8.80
C GLU A 149 -15.55 -36.18 9.22
N ILE A 150 -16.76 -36.44 9.72
CA ILE A 150 -17.64 -35.38 10.23
C ILE A 150 -16.97 -34.65 11.40
N ARG A 151 -16.31 -35.38 12.31
CA ARG A 151 -15.59 -34.79 13.45
C ARG A 151 -14.46 -33.87 12.98
N GLU A 152 -13.68 -34.29 11.98
CA GLU A 152 -12.64 -33.47 11.37
C GLU A 152 -13.20 -32.20 10.73
N THR A 153 -14.32 -32.29 10.00
CA THR A 153 -14.96 -31.12 9.40
C THR A 153 -15.48 -30.14 10.46
N VAL A 154 -16.06 -30.63 11.56
CA VAL A 154 -16.50 -29.80 12.70
C VAL A 154 -15.30 -29.11 13.35
N ASP A 155 -14.17 -29.81 13.53
CA ASP A 155 -12.95 -29.22 14.07
C ASP A 155 -12.38 -28.13 13.16
N GLN A 156 -12.43 -28.33 11.84
CA GLN A 156 -12.03 -27.32 10.85
C GLN A 156 -12.95 -26.10 10.91
N GLN A 157 -14.27 -26.30 10.96
CA GLN A 157 -15.24 -25.21 11.10
C GLN A 157 -15.05 -24.45 12.42
N SER A 158 -14.82 -25.15 13.53
CA SER A 158 -14.52 -24.55 14.83
C SER A 158 -13.27 -23.67 14.78
N LYS A 159 -12.20 -24.12 14.12
CA LYS A 159 -10.99 -23.31 13.88
C LYS A 159 -11.30 -22.06 13.04
N THR A 160 -12.13 -22.18 12.01
CA THR A 160 -12.54 -21.05 11.17
C THR A 160 -13.37 -20.03 11.96
N ILE A 161 -14.33 -20.49 12.76
CA ILE A 161 -15.14 -19.64 13.64
C ILE A 161 -14.23 -18.88 14.62
N LYS A 162 -13.23 -19.54 15.21
CA LYS A 162 -12.27 -18.87 16.11
C LYS A 162 -11.50 -17.75 15.41
N ARG A 163 -11.08 -17.96 14.14
CA ARG A 163 -10.42 -16.91 13.34
C ARG A 163 -11.38 -15.75 13.05
N PHE A 164 -12.61 -16.06 12.65
CA PHE A 164 -13.63 -15.05 12.38
C PHE A 164 -13.94 -14.22 13.63
N ASN A 165 -14.14 -14.87 14.77
CA ASN A 165 -14.37 -14.19 16.04
C ASN A 165 -13.20 -13.26 16.41
N ARG A 166 -11.96 -13.70 16.23
CA ARG A 166 -10.78 -12.84 16.45
C ARG A 166 -10.80 -11.60 15.56
N VAL A 167 -11.06 -11.76 14.27
CA VAL A 167 -11.15 -10.62 13.34
C VAL A 167 -12.33 -9.71 13.70
N SER A 168 -13.48 -10.27 14.05
CA SER A 168 -14.67 -9.53 14.49
C SER A 168 -14.37 -8.70 15.75
N THR A 169 -13.67 -9.27 16.74
CA THR A 169 -13.24 -8.53 17.93
C THR A 169 -12.26 -7.41 17.58
N MET A 170 -11.28 -7.65 16.71
CA MET A 170 -10.35 -6.60 16.27
C MET A 170 -11.08 -5.46 15.54
N ALA A 171 -12.02 -5.80 14.65
CA ALA A 171 -12.82 -4.81 13.93
C ALA A 171 -13.72 -3.99 14.88
N ALA A 172 -14.30 -4.62 15.90
CA ALA A 172 -15.07 -3.92 16.93
C ALA A 172 -14.19 -2.96 17.74
N GLN A 173 -12.99 -3.39 18.14
CA GLN A 173 -12.03 -2.55 18.85
C GLN A 173 -11.58 -1.35 18.01
N GLU A 174 -11.30 -1.55 16.72
CA GLU A 174 -10.95 -0.46 15.81
C GLU A 174 -12.12 0.52 15.63
N TYR A 175 -13.34 0.02 15.48
CA TYR A 175 -14.55 0.85 15.40
C TYR A 175 -14.76 1.68 16.67
N ASP A 176 -14.64 1.05 17.84
CA ASP A 176 -14.79 1.74 19.13
C ASP A 176 -13.71 2.82 19.30
N GLY A 177 -12.46 2.53 18.94
CA GLY A 177 -11.38 3.53 18.96
C GLY A 177 -11.63 4.71 18.02
N MET A 178 -12.12 4.46 16.80
CA MET A 178 -12.49 5.53 15.86
C MET A 178 -13.68 6.36 16.37
N LYS A 179 -14.64 5.72 17.03
CA LYS A 179 -15.79 6.39 17.63
C LYS A 179 -15.36 7.31 18.78
N GLU A 180 -14.49 6.84 19.68
CA GLU A 180 -13.94 7.65 20.76
C GLU A 180 -13.16 8.87 20.23
N GLN A 181 -12.39 8.70 19.15
CA GLN A 181 -11.68 9.81 18.49
C GLN A 181 -12.66 10.84 17.91
N LEU A 182 -13.73 10.38 17.26
CA LEU A 182 -14.76 11.25 16.72
C LEU A 182 -15.46 12.05 17.82
N ASP A 183 -15.83 11.41 18.93
CA ASP A 183 -16.48 12.06 20.07
C ASP A 183 -15.56 13.13 20.70
N LEU A 184 -14.26 12.83 20.80
CA LEU A 184 -13.25 13.79 21.25
C LEU A 184 -13.16 14.99 20.29
N GLU A 185 -13.05 14.75 18.98
CA GLU A 185 -12.96 15.80 17.97
C GLU A 185 -14.20 16.70 18.00
N GLN A 186 -15.39 16.12 18.08
CA GLN A 186 -16.65 16.88 18.21
C GLN A 186 -16.64 17.75 19.46
N SER A 187 -16.20 17.22 20.61
CA SER A 187 -16.10 17.99 21.85
C SER A 187 -15.12 19.16 21.74
N LEU A 188 -13.98 18.95 21.06
CA LEU A 188 -12.98 19.99 20.83
C LEU A 188 -13.49 21.04 19.85
N ARG A 189 -14.20 20.62 18.80
CA ARG A 189 -14.84 21.52 17.85
C ARG A 189 -15.85 22.43 18.53
N VAL A 190 -16.74 21.88 19.36
CA VAL A 190 -17.71 22.68 20.13
C VAL A 190 -17.00 23.68 21.05
N LYS A 191 -15.92 23.26 21.73
CA LYS A 191 -15.12 24.16 22.58
C LYS A 191 -14.46 25.28 21.75
N ALA A 192 -13.90 24.94 20.59
CA ALA A 192 -13.27 25.91 19.70
C ALA A 192 -14.29 26.91 19.12
N GLU A 193 -15.47 26.44 18.72
CA GLU A 193 -16.58 27.27 18.26
C GLU A 193 -17.06 28.22 19.36
N THR A 194 -17.25 27.71 20.58
CA THR A 194 -17.62 28.51 21.75
C THR A 194 -16.57 29.59 22.03
N PHE A 195 -15.29 29.21 22.05
CA PHE A 195 -14.19 30.13 22.27
C PHE A 195 -14.09 31.21 21.18
N ALA A 196 -14.24 30.84 19.91
CA ALA A 196 -14.24 31.79 18.79
C ALA A 196 -15.41 32.78 18.90
N HIS A 197 -16.59 32.31 19.31
CA HIS A 197 -17.75 33.16 19.54
C HIS A 197 -17.49 34.16 20.67
N GLU A 198 -17.00 33.70 21.82
CA GLU A 198 -16.64 34.57 22.95
C GLU A 198 -15.59 35.61 22.56
N MET A 199 -14.56 35.21 21.81
CA MET A 199 -13.52 36.12 21.33
C MET A 199 -14.08 37.17 20.37
N LEU A 200 -14.99 36.78 19.46
CA LEU A 200 -15.63 37.72 18.55
C LEU A 200 -16.51 38.74 19.29
N VAL A 201 -17.26 38.29 20.30
CA VAL A 201 -18.08 39.16 21.16
C VAL A 201 -17.18 40.16 21.88
N LYS A 202 -16.11 39.70 22.54
CA LYS A 202 -15.13 40.58 23.20
C LYS A 202 -14.46 41.55 22.23
N GLN A 203 -14.09 41.11 21.02
CA GLN A 203 -13.52 41.98 20.00
C GLN A 203 -14.51 43.06 19.55
N LYS A 204 -15.79 42.70 19.33
CA LYS A 204 -16.84 43.66 18.98
C LYS A 204 -17.08 44.67 20.10
N GLU A 205 -17.09 44.23 21.35
CA GLU A 205 -17.21 45.11 22.51
C GLU A 205 -16.03 46.06 22.64
N ALA A 206 -14.80 45.55 22.52
CA ALA A 206 -13.58 46.36 22.53
C ALA A 206 -13.55 47.37 21.38
N ASN A 207 -13.91 46.94 20.16
CA ASN A 207 -14.02 47.83 19.00
C ASN A 207 -15.07 48.92 19.24
N ARG A 208 -16.25 48.57 19.79
CA ARG A 208 -17.28 49.55 20.14
C ARG A 208 -16.75 50.59 21.14
N GLN A 209 -16.06 50.14 22.19
CA GLN A 209 -15.43 51.02 23.17
C GLN A 209 -14.38 51.93 22.53
N SER A 210 -13.51 51.38 21.67
CA SER A 210 -12.50 52.15 20.94
C SER A 210 -13.12 53.19 19.98
N THR A 211 -14.20 52.84 19.27
CA THR A 211 -14.90 53.77 18.38
C THR A 211 -15.52 54.92 19.15
N ILE A 212 -16.13 54.66 20.32
CA ILE A 212 -16.68 55.71 21.19
C ILE A 212 -15.57 56.66 21.65
N LEU A 213 -14.42 56.12 22.06
CA LEU A 213 -13.26 56.93 22.44
C LEU A 213 -12.72 57.78 21.29
N LEU A 214 -12.63 57.22 20.07
CA LEU A 214 -12.18 57.92 18.88
C LEU A 214 -13.19 58.99 18.40
N GLN A 215 -14.50 58.74 18.50
CA GLN A 215 -15.52 59.73 18.16
C GLN A 215 -15.47 60.95 19.09
N ASN A 216 -15.14 60.75 20.37
CA ASN A 216 -14.94 61.85 21.31
C ASN A 216 -13.63 62.63 21.05
N ALA A 217 -12.76 62.15 20.14
CA ALA A 217 -11.56 62.82 19.70
C ALA A 217 -11.77 63.45 18.31
N GLU A 218 -12.72 64.39 18.20
CA GLU A 218 -13.09 65.11 16.97
C GLU A 218 -11.90 65.67 16.13
N PRO A 219 -10.77 66.11 16.73
CA PRO A 219 -9.55 66.46 15.98
C PRO A 219 -8.87 65.28 15.26
N SER A 220 -9.09 64.04 15.70
CA SER A 220 -8.39 62.85 15.21
C SER A 220 -8.87 62.35 13.84
N VAL A 221 -10.17 62.52 13.52
CA VAL A 221 -10.74 62.08 12.24
C VAL A 221 -10.24 62.94 11.08
N GLN A 222 -10.10 64.24 11.29
CA GLN A 222 -9.51 65.16 10.30
C GLN A 222 -8.02 64.86 10.09
N LEU A 223 -7.28 64.55 11.17
CA LEU A 223 -5.87 64.14 11.08
C LEU A 223 -5.70 62.83 10.30
N LEU A 224 -6.54 61.82 10.56
CA LEU A 224 -6.52 60.55 9.83
C LEU A 224 -6.76 60.75 8.33
N LYS A 225 -7.76 61.58 7.96
CA LYS A 225 -8.03 61.91 6.57
C LYS A 225 -6.86 62.64 5.90
N ALA A 226 -6.23 63.58 6.60
CA ALA A 226 -5.05 64.28 6.10
C ALA A 226 -3.86 63.33 5.88
N LEU A 227 -3.66 62.33 6.74
CA LEU A 227 -2.62 61.31 6.57
C LEU A 227 -2.90 60.40 5.37
N GLU A 228 -4.16 60.03 5.14
CA GLU A 228 -4.58 59.26 3.96
C GLU A 228 -4.32 60.07 2.67
N ASP A 229 -4.69 61.35 2.64
CA ASP A 229 -4.41 62.25 1.52
C ASP A 229 -2.90 62.38 1.27
N VAL A 230 -2.08 62.55 2.31
CA VAL A 230 -0.60 62.59 2.19
C VAL A 230 -0.03 61.29 1.62
N SER A 231 -0.56 60.13 2.04
CA SER A 231 -0.13 58.84 1.49
C SER A 231 -0.47 58.70 0.01
N SER A 232 -1.63 59.21 -0.41
CA SER A 232 -2.06 59.19 -1.81
C SER A 232 -1.17 60.08 -2.69
N ILE A 233 -0.86 61.29 -2.24
CA ILE A 233 0.01 62.24 -2.93
C ILE A 233 1.45 61.73 -2.99
N SER A 234 1.93 61.07 -1.93
CA SER A 234 3.27 60.49 -1.92
C SER A 234 3.41 59.37 -2.95
N ARG A 235 2.39 58.52 -3.09
CA ARG A 235 2.38 57.44 -4.08
C ARG A 235 2.39 57.99 -5.51
N THR A 236 1.53 58.96 -5.82
CA THR A 236 1.50 59.57 -7.16
C THR A 236 2.79 60.31 -7.49
N LEU A 237 3.42 60.98 -6.51
CA LEU A 237 4.71 61.62 -6.69
C LEU A 237 5.83 60.60 -7.01
N GLU A 238 5.87 59.46 -6.33
CA GLU A 238 6.84 58.40 -6.61
C GLU A 238 6.64 57.79 -8.00
N GLU A 239 5.39 57.55 -8.41
CA GLU A 239 5.04 57.09 -9.75
C GLU A 239 5.53 58.05 -10.83
N GLU A 240 5.23 59.35 -10.69
CA GLU A 240 5.71 60.39 -11.61
C GLU A 240 7.23 60.50 -11.63
N ARG A 241 7.91 60.40 -10.48
CA ARG A 241 9.38 60.37 -10.42
C ARG A 241 9.96 59.19 -11.18
N LEU A 242 9.38 58.00 -11.04
CA LEU A 242 9.84 56.80 -11.73
C LEU A 242 9.60 56.90 -13.25
N GLN A 243 8.43 57.38 -13.67
CA GLN A 243 8.11 57.61 -15.08
C GLN A 243 9.08 58.62 -15.71
N HIS A 244 9.36 59.73 -15.01
CA HIS A 244 10.33 60.72 -15.46
C HIS A 244 11.74 60.12 -15.59
N GLN A 245 12.19 59.34 -14.59
CA GLN A 245 13.49 58.68 -14.62
C GLN A 245 13.64 57.73 -15.81
N GLN A 246 12.62 56.91 -16.09
CA GLN A 246 12.61 56.02 -17.25
C GLN A 246 12.66 56.81 -18.57
N LYS A 247 11.94 57.94 -18.66
CA LYS A 247 11.93 58.77 -19.85
C LYS A 247 13.29 59.41 -20.12
N VAL A 248 13.95 59.91 -19.09
CA VAL A 248 15.31 60.47 -19.18
C VAL A 248 16.29 59.41 -19.69
N GLN A 249 16.30 58.21 -19.09
CA GLN A 249 17.18 57.11 -19.53
C GLN A 249 16.95 56.73 -21.00
N SER A 250 15.69 56.69 -21.44
CA SER A 250 15.36 56.40 -22.84
C SER A 250 15.90 57.47 -23.79
N LEU A 251 15.81 58.75 -23.42
CA LEU A 251 16.32 59.86 -24.24
C LEU A 251 17.86 59.88 -24.27
N GLU A 252 18.52 59.60 -23.14
CA GLU A 252 19.98 59.48 -23.07
C GLU A 252 20.50 58.37 -23.98
N LEU A 253 19.87 57.19 -23.97
CA LEU A 253 20.21 56.08 -24.86
C LEU A 253 20.04 56.45 -26.34
N GLN A 254 18.95 57.14 -26.70
CA GLN A 254 18.73 57.60 -28.07
C GLN A 254 19.80 58.61 -28.52
N LEU A 255 20.22 59.52 -27.64
CA LEU A 255 21.28 60.48 -27.93
C LEU A 255 22.64 59.78 -28.11
N GLN A 256 22.98 58.81 -27.25
CA GLN A 256 24.20 58.02 -27.39
C GLN A 256 24.22 57.22 -28.70
N GLN A 257 23.10 56.57 -29.03
CA GLN A 257 22.96 55.80 -30.26
C GLN A 257 23.19 56.70 -31.48
N LYS A 258 22.50 57.85 -31.56
CA LYS A 258 22.69 58.82 -32.66
C LYS A 258 24.13 59.31 -32.76
N GLY A 259 24.79 59.55 -31.64
CA GLY A 259 26.22 59.93 -31.62
C GLY A 259 27.12 58.85 -32.21
N SER A 260 26.88 57.58 -31.89
CA SER A 260 27.63 56.45 -32.46
C SER A 260 27.35 56.24 -33.95
N GLU A 261 26.10 56.42 -34.39
CA GLU A 261 25.71 56.35 -35.81
C GLU A 261 26.41 57.43 -36.63
N GLN A 262 26.50 58.66 -36.13
CA GLN A 262 27.24 59.74 -36.79
C GLN A 262 28.75 59.45 -36.90
N GLN A 263 29.35 58.86 -35.87
CA GLN A 263 30.77 58.46 -35.90
C GLN A 263 31.02 57.34 -36.93
N LEU A 264 30.13 56.35 -37.00
CA LEU A 264 30.19 55.29 -38.01
C LEU A 264 30.08 55.86 -39.42
N GLU A 265 29.13 56.78 -39.65
CA GLU A 265 28.93 57.41 -40.95
C GLU A 265 30.13 58.28 -41.36
N ALA A 266 30.78 58.96 -40.41
CA ALA A 266 32.00 59.72 -40.65
C ALA A 266 33.19 58.80 -41.03
N LEU A 267 33.35 57.67 -40.35
CA LEU A 267 34.38 56.67 -40.68
C LEU A 267 34.13 56.01 -42.04
N GLN A 268 32.87 55.73 -42.38
CA GLN A 268 32.50 55.23 -43.70
C GLN A 268 32.89 56.22 -44.81
N ARG A 269 32.58 57.51 -44.65
CA ARG A 269 33.01 58.55 -45.60
C ARG A 269 34.53 58.67 -45.71
N GLN A 270 35.26 58.54 -44.59
CA GLN A 270 36.74 58.52 -44.63
C GLN A 270 37.28 57.30 -45.39
N LEU A 271 36.69 56.12 -45.20
CA LEU A 271 37.07 54.92 -45.95
C LEU A 271 36.81 55.09 -47.45
N GLU A 272 35.66 55.65 -47.84
CA GLU A 272 35.35 55.95 -49.26
C GLU A 272 36.39 56.90 -49.88
N LEU A 273 36.79 57.95 -49.16
CA LEU A 273 37.83 58.88 -49.64
C LEU A 273 39.19 58.17 -49.80
N LEU A 274 39.60 57.37 -48.82
CA LEU A 274 40.84 56.60 -48.89
C LEU A 274 40.81 55.55 -50.01
N GLU A 275 39.66 54.95 -50.30
CA GLU A 275 39.51 54.05 -51.44
C GLU A 275 39.67 54.78 -52.78
N VAL A 276 39.16 55.99 -52.91
CA VAL A 276 39.35 56.83 -54.11
C VAL A 276 40.83 57.22 -54.25
N GLU A 277 41.46 57.72 -53.18
CA GLU A 277 42.88 58.06 -53.18
C GLU A 277 43.76 56.86 -53.52
N LYS A 278 43.44 55.68 -52.96
CA LYS A 278 44.11 54.42 -53.28
C LYS A 278 43.98 54.10 -54.78
N LYS A 279 42.78 54.18 -55.35
CA LYS A 279 42.56 53.95 -56.80
C LYS A 279 43.34 54.94 -57.66
N GLU A 280 43.43 56.20 -57.25
CA GLU A 280 44.23 57.21 -57.96
C GLU A 280 45.73 56.91 -57.91
N VAL A 281 46.25 56.47 -56.75
CA VAL A 281 47.65 56.09 -56.59
C VAL A 281 47.97 54.82 -57.38
N GLU A 282 47.10 53.82 -57.34
CA GLU A 282 47.21 52.60 -58.14
C GLU A 282 47.24 52.94 -59.64
N ALA A 283 46.35 53.84 -60.12
CA ALA A 283 46.37 54.30 -61.51
C ALA A 283 47.67 55.05 -61.86
N ARG A 284 48.16 55.92 -60.96
CA ARG A 284 49.45 56.61 -61.17
C ARG A 284 50.62 55.62 -61.23
N LEU A 285 50.63 54.62 -60.35
CA LEU A 285 51.63 53.55 -60.33
C LEU A 285 51.62 52.79 -61.66
N GLU A 286 50.45 52.35 -62.12
CA GLU A 286 50.31 51.62 -63.40
C GLU A 286 50.82 52.47 -64.59
N THR A 287 50.54 53.78 -64.61
CA THR A 287 51.08 54.66 -65.66
C THR A 287 52.60 54.86 -65.57
N ALA A 288 53.16 54.83 -64.36
CA ALA A 288 54.60 54.96 -64.15
C ALA A 288 55.33 53.66 -64.54
N GLU A 289 54.76 52.49 -64.20
CA GLU A 289 55.25 51.17 -64.59
C GLU A 289 55.30 51.04 -66.12
N LYS A 290 54.22 51.38 -66.83
CA LYS A 290 54.21 51.40 -68.31
C LYS A 290 55.30 52.28 -68.92
N LYS A 291 55.54 53.47 -68.36
CA LYS A 291 56.61 54.37 -68.82
C LYS A 291 58.01 53.81 -68.53
N ASN A 292 58.18 53.12 -67.41
CA ASN A 292 59.47 52.52 -67.05
C ASN A 292 59.77 51.33 -67.96
N GLU A 293 58.77 50.50 -68.27
CA GLU A 293 58.87 49.43 -69.29
C GLU A 293 59.25 50.00 -70.68
N GLU A 294 58.63 51.11 -71.11
CA GLU A 294 58.98 51.78 -72.38
C GLU A 294 60.42 52.31 -72.39
N LEU A 295 60.91 52.85 -71.27
CA LEU A 295 62.26 53.38 -71.14
C LEU A 295 63.31 52.28 -71.01
N GLU A 296 63.02 51.17 -70.33
CA GLU A 296 63.87 49.99 -70.30
C GLU A 296 63.98 49.37 -71.72
N GLY A 297 62.87 49.31 -72.45
CA GLY A 297 62.86 48.91 -73.87
C GLY A 297 63.71 49.82 -74.77
N ARG A 298 63.77 51.13 -74.49
CA ARG A 298 64.60 52.10 -75.23
C ARG A 298 66.04 52.20 -74.73
N GLY A 299 66.29 51.88 -73.46
CA GLY A 299 67.62 51.82 -72.85
C GLY A 299 68.48 50.67 -73.40
N HIS A 300 67.86 49.62 -73.95
CA HIS A 300 68.56 48.50 -74.60
C HIS A 300 69.12 48.78 -76.01
N LEU A 301 68.75 49.88 -76.70
CA LEU A 301 69.13 50.14 -78.11
C LEU A 301 69.97 51.40 -78.35
N SER A 302 70.34 52.12 -77.32
CA SER A 302 71.48 53.03 -77.42
C SER A 302 72.21 53.08 -76.10
N GLN A 303 72.66 51.89 -75.70
CA GLN A 303 73.97 51.82 -75.09
C GLN A 303 74.97 52.21 -76.17
N PHE A 304 75.31 53.50 -76.14
CA PHE A 304 76.65 53.99 -76.36
C PHE A 304 77.04 54.41 -77.79
N GLY A 305 77.07 55.74 -77.98
CA GLY A 305 77.95 56.40 -78.95
C GLY A 305 78.77 57.55 -78.33
N SER A 306 79.35 57.34 -77.15
CA SER A 306 80.44 58.06 -76.43
C SER A 306 80.20 59.38 -75.70
N TYR A 307 79.78 59.45 -74.41
CA TYR A 307 78.54 58.89 -73.81
C TYR A 307 77.91 60.00 -72.90
N ARG A 308 76.72 60.56 -73.22
CA ARG A 308 76.34 62.01 -73.10
C ARG A 308 75.12 62.36 -72.17
N MET A 309 75.15 63.57 -71.56
CA MET A 309 74.08 64.56 -71.16
C MET A 309 72.77 64.18 -70.40
N ARG A 310 72.24 65.18 -69.64
CA ARG A 310 70.89 65.40 -69.01
C ARG A 310 70.81 65.36 -67.46
N PRO A 311 69.82 66.07 -66.87
CA PRO A 311 70.00 66.86 -65.65
C PRO A 311 68.87 66.67 -64.61
N ARG A 312 68.86 67.60 -63.65
CA ARG A 312 67.73 68.21 -62.94
C ARG A 312 67.25 67.57 -61.62
N ASN A 313 67.46 68.41 -60.60
CA ASN A 313 66.46 69.03 -59.73
C ASN A 313 65.57 68.15 -58.86
N THR A 314 65.81 68.26 -57.56
CA THR A 314 64.85 68.71 -56.52
C THR A 314 65.69 69.55 -55.52
N SER A 315 65.20 70.59 -54.84
CA SER A 315 64.07 70.58 -53.89
C SER A 315 63.53 72.00 -53.65
N PRO A 316 62.20 72.18 -53.51
CA PRO A 316 61.62 73.37 -52.91
C PRO A 316 60.84 73.08 -51.61
N ARG A 317 60.64 74.16 -50.84
CA ARG A 317 59.53 74.47 -49.90
C ARG A 317 59.55 74.03 -48.42
N GLN A 318 59.40 75.09 -47.61
CA GLN A 318 58.43 75.34 -46.52
C GLN A 318 58.71 74.91 -45.07
N PRO A 319 58.18 75.70 -44.09
CA PRO A 319 58.33 75.48 -42.66
C PRO A 319 57.27 74.49 -42.16
N SER A 320 57.64 73.63 -41.23
CA SER A 320 56.70 72.97 -40.32
C SER A 320 57.43 72.43 -39.08
N PRO A 321 56.73 72.35 -37.94
CA PRO A 321 57.32 72.06 -36.64
C PRO A 321 57.66 70.58 -36.48
N SER A 322 58.75 70.32 -35.76
CA SER A 322 59.19 68.99 -35.39
C SER A 322 58.34 68.44 -34.24
N ALA A 323 57.73 67.27 -34.47
CA ALA A 323 57.43 66.32 -33.41
C ALA A 323 58.70 65.49 -33.09
N PRO A 324 58.91 65.07 -31.84
CA PRO A 324 59.62 63.85 -31.53
C PRO A 324 58.64 62.69 -31.25
N SER A 325 58.80 61.66 -32.06
CA SER A 325 58.73 60.21 -31.83
C SER A 325 57.66 59.50 -30.97
N PRO A 326 57.35 58.24 -31.37
CA PRO A 326 56.30 57.40 -30.81
C PRO A 326 56.77 56.58 -29.61
N ALA A 327 55.98 56.61 -28.53
CA ALA A 327 55.99 55.58 -27.49
C ALA A 327 54.68 54.79 -27.61
N TRP A 328 54.80 53.60 -28.20
CA TRP A 328 53.82 52.54 -28.05
C TRP A 328 53.95 51.98 -26.64
N VAL A 329 52.94 52.19 -25.78
CA VAL A 329 52.65 51.28 -24.67
C VAL A 329 51.13 51.11 -24.55
N ALA A 330 50.68 50.02 -25.17
CA ALA A 330 49.56 49.16 -24.78
C ALA A 330 48.31 49.80 -24.15
N ARG A 331 47.28 50.00 -24.98
CA ARG A 331 45.94 49.51 -24.64
C ARG A 331 45.73 48.16 -25.31
N CYS A 332 45.72 47.11 -24.51
CA CYS A 332 45.22 45.75 -24.78
C CYS A 332 45.11 45.10 -23.38
N ASN A 333 44.11 44.31 -22.98
CA ASN A 333 42.82 43.89 -23.50
C ASN A 333 42.27 42.94 -22.39
N PRO A 334 41.08 43.11 -21.80
CA PRO A 334 40.56 42.15 -20.79
C PRO A 334 40.13 40.79 -21.38
N LEU A 335 40.49 40.50 -22.62
CA LEU A 335 40.14 39.29 -23.36
C LEU A 335 41.24 38.21 -23.43
N SER A 336 42.39 38.39 -22.76
CA SER A 336 43.40 37.31 -22.68
C SER A 336 43.07 36.23 -21.62
N SER A 337 42.15 36.50 -20.68
CA SER A 337 41.73 35.53 -19.65
C SER A 337 40.69 34.51 -20.13
N LEU A 338 40.01 34.73 -21.27
CA LEU A 338 38.92 33.86 -21.72
C LEU A 338 39.40 32.71 -22.64
N ILE A 339 40.50 32.92 -23.37
CA ILE A 339 41.02 31.92 -24.34
C ILE A 339 41.80 30.79 -23.64
N ALA A 340 42.21 30.97 -22.38
CA ALA A 340 42.84 29.92 -21.57
C ALA A 340 41.86 28.87 -21.01
N ILE A 341 40.56 29.18 -20.95
CA ILE A 341 39.54 28.28 -20.37
C ILE A 341 38.82 27.45 -21.45
N MET A 342 38.80 27.92 -22.71
CA MET A 342 38.01 27.30 -23.78
C MET A 342 38.76 26.30 -24.68
N ARG A 343 40.02 25.92 -24.36
CA ARG A 343 40.79 24.91 -25.13
C ARG A 343 41.14 23.64 -24.37
N LYS A 344 40.24 23.12 -23.55
CA LYS A 344 40.35 21.71 -23.14
C LYS A 344 39.00 21.01 -23.20
N SER A 345 38.66 20.61 -24.41
CA SER A 345 37.69 19.55 -24.68
C SER A 345 38.37 18.18 -24.58
N SER A 346 37.59 17.22 -24.10
CA SER A 346 37.59 15.80 -24.49
C SER A 346 38.44 14.76 -23.73
N LYS A 347 37.70 13.70 -23.36
CA LYS A 347 38.00 12.25 -23.38
C LYS A 347 38.44 11.51 -22.10
N GLY A 348 37.61 10.51 -21.78
CA GLY A 348 37.94 9.19 -21.20
C GLY A 348 37.75 9.09 -19.68
N SER A 349 37.28 7.99 -19.08
CA SER A 349 36.76 6.71 -19.57
C SER A 349 36.16 5.97 -18.36
N LYS A 350 35.30 4.98 -18.64
CA LYS A 350 34.67 4.05 -17.68
C LYS A 350 35.69 3.10 -17.01
N THR A 351 35.43 2.73 -15.74
CA THR A 351 35.72 1.42 -15.10
C THR A 351 34.69 1.22 -13.97
N SER A 352 33.62 0.45 -14.15
CA SER A 352 33.46 -1.01 -13.97
C SER A 352 33.39 -1.48 -12.51
N ALA A 353 32.29 -2.17 -12.21
CA ALA A 353 31.89 -2.78 -10.96
C ALA A 353 32.76 -3.98 -10.52
N LYS A 354 32.70 -4.31 -9.21
CA LYS A 354 32.78 -5.69 -8.71
C LYS A 354 32.17 -5.84 -7.30
N ALA A 355 31.21 -6.74 -7.17
CA ALA A 355 30.68 -7.34 -5.92
C ALA A 355 31.66 -8.45 -5.45
N GLU A 356 31.72 -9.02 -4.23
CA GLU A 356 30.88 -9.10 -3.00
C GLU A 356 31.79 -9.72 -1.85
N PRO A 357 31.33 -10.19 -0.64
CA PRO A 357 31.73 -9.74 0.73
C PRO A 357 32.45 -10.85 1.58
N PRO A 358 32.48 -10.87 2.96
CA PRO A 358 32.43 -9.86 4.05
C PRO A 358 33.68 -9.92 5.01
N PRO A 359 33.80 -9.09 6.10
CA PRO A 359 33.30 -9.51 7.43
C PRO A 359 32.71 -8.39 8.34
N ALA A 360 31.89 -8.85 9.29
CA ALA A 360 31.54 -8.35 10.63
C ALA A 360 31.47 -6.83 10.98
N SER A 361 30.29 -6.45 11.47
CA SER A 361 29.91 -5.44 12.49
C SER A 361 30.98 -4.46 13.02
N GLU A 362 30.84 -3.17 12.69
CA GLU A 362 31.10 -2.02 13.60
C GLU A 362 30.84 -0.61 13.00
N GLY A 363 30.45 -0.48 11.72
CA GLY A 363 30.42 0.84 11.04
C GLY A 363 29.09 1.58 10.92
N VAL A 364 27.95 1.03 11.38
CA VAL A 364 26.62 1.62 11.09
C VAL A 364 26.35 2.87 11.94
N ASP A 365 26.87 2.91 13.16
CA ASP A 365 26.66 4.06 14.06
C ASP A 365 27.49 5.27 13.63
N ASP A 366 28.67 5.09 13.05
CA ASP A 366 29.48 6.20 12.54
C ASP A 366 28.83 6.91 11.34
N VAL A 367 28.15 6.16 10.46
CA VAL A 367 27.42 6.75 9.33
C VAL A 367 26.19 7.52 9.82
N LYS A 368 25.49 7.02 10.84
CA LYS A 368 24.34 7.71 11.46
C LYS A 368 24.79 8.98 12.19
N VAL A 369 25.86 8.92 12.97
CA VAL A 369 26.42 10.08 13.69
C VAL A 369 26.91 11.14 12.70
N LYS A 370 27.54 10.73 11.59
CA LYS A 370 27.97 11.65 10.54
C LYS A 370 26.80 12.31 9.82
N ALA A 371 25.73 11.57 9.52
CA ALA A 371 24.53 12.10 8.90
C ALA A 371 23.77 13.07 9.83
N VAL A 372 23.70 12.77 11.13
CA VAL A 372 23.10 13.65 12.13
C VAL A 372 23.92 14.92 12.31
N ASN A 373 25.26 14.83 12.36
CA ASN A 373 26.13 16.00 12.42
C ASN A 373 26.02 16.87 11.16
N GLU A 374 25.95 16.27 9.98
CA GLU A 374 25.74 17.01 8.72
C GLU A 374 24.38 17.72 8.70
N MET A 375 23.33 17.08 9.21
CA MET A 375 22.00 17.68 9.35
C MET A 375 22.00 18.82 10.36
N MET A 376 22.65 18.65 11.52
CA MET A 376 22.78 19.70 12.52
C MET A 376 23.57 20.90 11.98
N GLU A 377 24.66 20.67 11.25
CA GLU A 377 25.44 21.74 10.62
C GLU A 377 24.64 22.48 9.54
N ARG A 378 23.80 21.79 8.75
CA ARG A 378 22.87 22.43 7.82
C ARG A 378 21.81 23.30 8.52
N ILE A 379 21.31 22.85 9.66
CA ILE A 379 20.36 23.65 10.47
C ILE A 379 21.09 24.86 11.07
N LYS A 380 22.32 24.68 11.53
CA LYS A 380 23.15 25.73 12.15
C LYS A 380 23.61 26.80 11.17
N LEU A 381 23.92 26.41 9.94
CA LEU A 381 24.26 27.33 8.84
C LEU A 381 23.02 28.03 8.27
N GLY A 382 21.82 27.52 8.56
CA GLY A 382 20.56 28.02 8.05
C GLY A 382 20.39 27.77 6.56
N VAL A 383 19.14 27.82 6.10
CA VAL A 383 18.82 27.82 4.67
C VAL A 383 18.54 29.26 4.27
N VAL A 384 19.28 29.78 3.28
CA VAL A 384 19.00 31.10 2.69
C VAL A 384 17.70 31.00 1.93
N LEU A 385 16.60 31.38 2.59
CA LEU A 385 15.31 31.55 1.93
C LEU A 385 15.43 32.74 0.96
N ARG A 386 15.08 32.51 -0.30
CA ARG A 386 15.05 33.56 -1.32
C ARG A 386 14.07 34.66 -0.85
N PRO A 387 14.43 35.95 -0.91
CA PRO A 387 13.49 37.02 -0.59
C PRO A 387 12.26 36.92 -1.50
N VAL A 388 11.08 36.76 -0.89
CA VAL A 388 9.81 36.84 -1.60
C VAL A 388 9.57 38.32 -1.91
N LYS A 389 9.75 38.69 -3.18
CA LYS A 389 9.26 39.97 -3.68
C LYS A 389 7.75 39.89 -3.77
N SER A 390 7.07 40.66 -2.94
CA SER A 390 5.66 40.98 -3.06
C SER A 390 5.42 41.62 -4.43
N GLN A 391 4.63 41.00 -5.29
CA GLN A 391 4.03 41.71 -6.42
C GLN A 391 2.67 41.11 -6.80
N GLU A 392 1.67 41.98 -6.75
CA GLU A 392 0.28 41.74 -7.08
C GLU A 392 0.05 41.51 -8.59
N SER A 393 -0.93 40.63 -8.85
CA SER A 393 -1.89 40.62 -9.98
C SER A 393 -1.39 40.69 -11.44
N LYS A 394 -1.36 39.52 -12.11
CA LYS A 394 -1.96 39.29 -13.45
C LYS A 394 -2.04 37.77 -13.80
N PRO A 395 -3.18 37.25 -14.33
CA PRO A 395 -3.34 35.85 -14.76
C PRO A 395 -3.35 35.70 -16.31
N PRO A 396 -3.45 34.49 -16.90
CA PRO A 396 -2.47 33.39 -16.91
C PRO A 396 -2.12 32.91 -18.35
N PRO A 397 -1.11 32.04 -18.53
CA PRO A 397 -1.16 31.02 -19.59
C PRO A 397 -1.22 29.61 -18.97
N LYS A 398 -2.15 28.81 -19.50
CA LYS A 398 -2.42 27.42 -19.13
C LYS A 398 -1.18 26.53 -19.33
N CYS A 399 -0.85 25.72 -18.32
CA CYS A 399 0.05 24.58 -18.48
C CYS A 399 -0.40 23.44 -17.54
N GLU A 400 -0.97 22.42 -18.18
CA GLU A 400 -1.11 21.01 -17.81
C GLU A 400 -1.39 20.64 -16.34
N GLU A 401 -2.68 20.34 -16.11
CA GLU A 401 -3.15 19.45 -15.06
C GLU A 401 -2.47 18.08 -15.23
N LYS A 402 -1.41 17.82 -14.45
CA LYS A 402 -1.14 16.46 -14.02
C LYS A 402 -2.33 16.03 -13.19
N HIS A 403 -3.19 15.21 -13.81
CA HIS A 403 -4.24 14.48 -13.13
C HIS A 403 -3.64 13.80 -11.90
N GLN A 404 -3.98 14.30 -10.72
CA GLN A 404 -4.12 13.44 -9.56
C GLN A 404 -5.30 12.54 -9.90
N GLU A 405 -5.02 11.39 -10.50
CA GLU A 405 -5.96 10.28 -10.46
C GLU A 405 -6.27 10.07 -8.99
N SER A 406 -7.54 10.29 -8.65
CA SER A 406 -8.02 10.21 -7.29
C SER A 406 -7.66 8.83 -6.76
N ALA A 407 -7.04 8.75 -5.58
CA ALA A 407 -6.74 7.46 -4.95
C ALA A 407 -7.99 6.55 -4.85
N MET A 408 -9.19 7.17 -4.90
CA MET A 408 -10.47 6.48 -4.96
C MET A 408 -10.83 5.94 -6.36
N GLU A 409 -10.34 6.53 -7.45
CA GLU A 409 -10.45 6.00 -8.82
C GLU A 409 -9.44 4.89 -9.09
N GLU A 410 -8.21 4.97 -8.57
CA GLU A 410 -7.28 3.83 -8.56
C GLU A 410 -7.84 2.67 -7.75
N LEU A 411 -8.38 2.92 -6.54
CA LEU A 411 -9.05 1.89 -5.73
C LEU A 411 -10.26 1.29 -6.45
N ARG A 412 -11.03 2.10 -7.18
CA ARG A 412 -12.18 1.63 -7.96
C ARG A 412 -11.72 0.79 -9.16
N GLY A 413 -10.64 1.18 -9.84
CA GLY A 413 -10.02 0.41 -10.92
C GLY A 413 -9.40 -0.91 -10.44
N ILE A 414 -8.77 -0.93 -9.26
CA ILE A 414 -8.24 -2.14 -8.62
C ILE A 414 -9.38 -3.07 -8.19
N LEU A 415 -10.45 -2.53 -7.60
CA LEU A 415 -11.63 -3.31 -7.25
C LEU A 415 -12.37 -3.85 -8.49
N GLU A 416 -12.41 -3.10 -9.59
CA GLU A 416 -13.02 -3.54 -10.85
C GLU A 416 -12.18 -4.60 -11.57
N THR A 417 -10.85 -4.52 -11.50
CA THR A 417 -9.93 -5.52 -12.07
C THR A 417 -9.89 -6.81 -11.26
N VAL A 418 -9.99 -6.74 -9.92
CA VAL A 418 -10.22 -7.93 -9.07
C VAL A 418 -11.60 -8.54 -9.32
N LYS A 419 -12.58 -7.73 -9.73
CA LYS A 419 -13.92 -8.20 -10.12
C LYS A 419 -13.99 -8.73 -11.56
N ARG A 420 -12.98 -8.45 -12.40
CA ARG A 420 -12.89 -8.85 -13.81
C ARG A 420 -11.45 -9.21 -14.20
N SER A 421 -11.02 -10.47 -13.98
CA SER A 421 -10.22 -11.35 -14.90
C SER A 421 -9.67 -12.59 -14.14
N PRO A 422 -9.18 -13.67 -14.78
CA PRO A 422 -10.00 -14.81 -15.25
C PRO A 422 -9.49 -16.18 -14.77
N SER A 423 -10.38 -17.10 -14.38
CA SER A 423 -10.10 -18.54 -14.49
C SER A 423 -11.41 -19.32 -14.60
N ARG A 424 -11.69 -19.79 -15.83
CA ARG A 424 -12.49 -20.95 -16.27
C ARG A 424 -13.56 -21.46 -15.28
N GLY A 425 -14.85 -21.46 -15.55
CA GLY A 425 -15.68 -21.43 -16.77
C GLY A 425 -17.13 -21.36 -16.24
N SER A 426 -18.12 -20.77 -16.90
CA SER A 426 -18.68 -21.08 -18.22
C SER A 426 -19.76 -20.03 -18.52
N GLN A 427 -19.87 -19.62 -19.79
CA GLN A 427 -21.00 -19.03 -20.57
C GLN A 427 -22.23 -18.45 -19.81
N GLU A 428 -22.86 -17.31 -20.12
CA GLU A 428 -22.86 -16.39 -21.28
C GLU A 428 -23.74 -15.15 -20.96
N SER A 429 -23.41 -14.00 -21.58
CA SER A 429 -24.19 -12.79 -21.97
C SER A 429 -25.62 -12.47 -21.46
N CYS A 430 -25.87 -11.18 -21.18
CA CYS A 430 -27.16 -10.47 -21.39
C CYS A 430 -27.14 -9.70 -22.76
N PRO A 431 -28.24 -9.15 -23.36
CA PRO A 431 -29.62 -8.92 -22.88
C PRO A 431 -30.79 -9.32 -23.85
N SER A 432 -32.05 -9.19 -23.39
CA SER A 432 -33.42 -9.56 -23.91
C SER A 432 -33.84 -9.03 -25.33
N PRO A 433 -35.01 -9.39 -25.99
CA PRO A 433 -36.27 -10.08 -25.56
C PRO A 433 -36.91 -11.07 -26.61
N PRO A 434 -38.24 -11.33 -26.63
CA PRO A 434 -38.92 -12.58 -26.26
C PRO A 434 -39.17 -13.57 -27.42
N GLY A 435 -38.97 -14.87 -27.19
CA GLY A 435 -39.34 -15.90 -28.15
C GLY A 435 -39.11 -17.30 -27.63
N LYS A 436 -40.20 -18.05 -27.46
CA LYS A 436 -40.28 -19.44 -26.99
C LYS A 436 -39.21 -20.34 -27.62
N LYS A 437 -38.36 -20.95 -26.79
CA LYS A 437 -37.66 -22.19 -27.13
C LYS A 437 -37.59 -23.05 -25.88
N ASP A 438 -38.18 -24.24 -26.00
CA ASP A 438 -38.33 -25.23 -24.94
C ASP A 438 -36.95 -25.64 -24.41
N SER A 439 -36.80 -25.60 -23.08
CA SER A 439 -35.59 -25.96 -22.36
C SER A 439 -35.41 -27.49 -22.35
N GLU A 440 -34.16 -27.96 -22.49
CA GLU A 440 -33.74 -29.37 -22.45
C GLU A 440 -34.37 -30.20 -21.31
N LEU A 441 -34.71 -29.55 -20.19
CA LEU A 441 -35.45 -30.15 -19.07
C LEU A 441 -36.83 -30.69 -19.44
N GLU A 442 -37.52 -30.04 -20.37
CA GLU A 442 -38.87 -30.45 -20.81
C GLU A 442 -38.82 -31.70 -21.72
N VAL A 443 -37.74 -31.83 -22.51
CA VAL A 443 -37.44 -33.02 -23.31
C VAL A 443 -37.12 -34.21 -22.41
N ILE A 444 -36.35 -33.99 -21.34
CA ILE A 444 -35.98 -35.04 -20.38
C ILE A 444 -37.20 -35.51 -19.57
N LEU A 445 -38.10 -34.60 -19.19
CA LEU A 445 -39.31 -34.94 -18.41
C LEU A 445 -40.39 -35.67 -19.21
N ARG A 446 -40.46 -35.47 -20.54
CA ARG A 446 -41.38 -36.26 -21.40
C ARG A 446 -40.89 -37.67 -21.68
N ARG A 447 -39.58 -37.91 -21.61
CA ARG A 447 -38.98 -39.24 -21.83
C ARG A 447 -39.13 -40.19 -20.64
N ARG A 448 -39.48 -39.66 -19.46
CA ARG A 448 -39.72 -40.42 -18.22
C ARG A 448 -41.21 -40.66 -17.93
N ARG A 449 -42.11 -40.29 -18.85
CA ARG A 449 -43.54 -40.54 -18.71
C ARG A 449 -44.00 -41.66 -19.61
#